data_AF-A0A9D8PL21-F1
#
_entry.id   AF-A0A9D8PL21-F1
#
_cell.length_a   1.000
_cell.length_b   1.000
_cell.length_c   1.000
_cell.angle_alpha   90.00
_cell.angle_beta   90.00
_cell.angle_gamma   90.00
#
_symmetry.space_group_name_H-M   'P 1'
#
loop_
_entity.id
_entity.type
_entity.pdbx_description
1 polymer ?
#
loop_
_entity_poly.entity_id
_entity_poly.type
_entity_poly.pdbx_seq_one_letter_code
_entity_poly.pdbx_strand_id
1 'polypeptide(L)'
;MEMRAPAGVVAGYLDVHQLWFERCASPMGVCPLGERGYALSLGRFGNFGFEVEPKIGLELLPRDNGVYSIITVPLAQADPALAGVYDVDFNASLQLDEAGPERSHELSREDVDRLMAHT
;
A
#
# COMPACT_ATOMS: atom_id res chain seq x y z
N MET A 1 -9.75 -0.44 6.03
CA MET A 1 -10.28 -1.53 5.18
C MET A 1 -10.65 -2.66 6.10
N GLU A 2 -11.81 -3.28 5.91
CA GLU A 2 -12.21 -4.44 6.71
C GLU A 2 -11.62 -5.71 6.10
N MET A 3 -11.04 -6.58 6.93
CA MET A 3 -10.50 -7.88 6.52
C MET A 3 -11.30 -8.99 7.22
N ARG A 4 -11.94 -9.86 6.45
CA ARG A 4 -12.75 -10.97 6.98
C ARG A 4 -11.89 -12.19 7.34
N ALA A 5 -10.84 -11.96 8.13
CA ALA A 5 -9.95 -13.01 8.64
C ALA A 5 -9.33 -12.55 9.97
N PRO A 6 -8.91 -13.49 10.85
CA PRO A 6 -8.21 -13.14 12.09
C PRO A 6 -6.96 -12.32 11.81
N ALA A 7 -6.62 -11.39 12.71
CA ALA A 7 -5.49 -10.48 12.50
C ALA A 7 -4.17 -11.23 12.24
N GLY A 8 -3.93 -12.35 12.92
CA GLY A 8 -2.75 -13.19 12.68
C GLY A 8 -2.66 -13.75 11.25
N VAL A 9 -3.80 -14.07 10.63
CA VAL A 9 -3.85 -14.57 9.24
C VAL A 9 -3.55 -13.44 8.26
N VAL A 10 -4.16 -12.27 8.48
CA VAL A 10 -3.90 -11.08 7.66
C VAL A 10 -2.44 -10.67 7.78
N ALA A 11 -1.88 -10.68 8.99
CA ALA A 11 -0.49 -10.36 9.23
C ALA A 11 0.46 -11.29 8.47
N GLY A 12 0.21 -12.61 8.52
CA GLY A 12 1.00 -13.57 7.76
C GLY A 12 0.96 -13.35 6.24
N TYR A 13 -0.18 -12.88 5.70
CA TYR A 13 -0.28 -12.49 4.31
C TYR A 13 0.51 -11.20 4.00
N LEU A 14 0.42 -10.18 4.86
CA LEU A 14 1.15 -8.92 4.68
C LEU A 14 2.68 -9.11 4.76
N ASP A 15 3.15 -10.02 5.61
CA ASP A 15 4.57 -10.31 5.79
C ASP A 15 5.24 -10.95 4.55
N VAL A 16 4.47 -11.60 3.67
CA VAL A 16 4.96 -12.23 2.42
C VAL A 16 4.73 -11.35 1.19
N HIS A 17 5.05 -10.07 1.32
CA HIS A 17 4.82 -9.06 0.30
C HIS A 17 5.50 -9.32 -1.05
N GLN A 18 6.56 -10.14 -1.09
CA GLN A 18 7.17 -10.55 -2.37
C GLN A 18 6.19 -11.29 -3.29
N LEU A 19 5.14 -11.90 -2.72
CA LEU A 19 4.16 -12.69 -3.48
C LEU A 19 3.00 -11.85 -4.03
N TRP A 20 2.79 -10.63 -3.51
CA TRP A 20 1.63 -9.82 -3.85
C TRP A 20 1.94 -8.39 -4.25
N PHE A 21 3.07 -7.80 -3.85
CA PHE A 21 3.35 -6.38 -4.06
C PHE A 21 3.32 -5.99 -5.53
N GLU A 22 4.03 -6.72 -6.40
CA GLU A 22 4.05 -6.48 -7.84
C GLU A 22 2.64 -6.56 -8.46
N ARG A 23 1.86 -7.57 -8.04
CA ARG A 23 0.48 -7.75 -8.52
C ARG A 23 -0.42 -6.58 -8.12
N CYS A 24 -0.27 -6.10 -6.89
CA CYS A 24 -1.05 -4.97 -6.36
C CYS A 24 -0.60 -3.62 -6.94
N ALA A 25 0.66 -3.49 -7.36
CA ALA A 25 1.20 -2.27 -7.95
C ALA A 25 0.81 -2.10 -9.42
N SER A 26 0.34 -3.15 -10.10
CA SER A 26 -0.12 -3.05 -11.49
C SER A 26 -1.17 -1.92 -11.65
N PRO A 27 -1.02 -1.03 -12.65
CA PRO A 27 -0.18 -1.17 -13.85
C PRO A 27 1.24 -0.58 -13.74
N MET A 28 1.68 -0.14 -12.56
CA MET A 28 3.04 0.40 -12.37
C MET A 28 4.09 -0.69 -12.56
N GLY A 29 5.24 -0.33 -13.15
CA GLY A 29 6.37 -1.24 -13.28
C GLY A 29 7.11 -1.39 -11.96
N VAL A 30 7.33 -2.64 -11.51
CA VAL A 30 8.03 -2.96 -10.26
C VAL A 30 9.31 -3.72 -10.55
N CYS A 31 10.41 -3.32 -9.92
CA CYS A 31 11.67 -4.05 -9.92
C CYS A 31 12.15 -4.28 -8.47
N PRO A 32 12.32 -5.53 -8.01
CA PRO A 32 12.85 -5.81 -6.68
C PRO A 32 14.28 -5.26 -6.51
N LEU A 33 14.55 -4.64 -5.35
CA LEU A 33 15.87 -4.12 -4.95
C LEU A 33 16.55 -4.97 -3.87
N GLY A 34 15.82 -5.96 -3.33
CA GLY A 34 16.27 -6.85 -2.26
C GLY A 34 15.10 -7.68 -1.74
N GLU A 35 15.19 -8.15 -0.49
CA GLU A 35 14.08 -8.91 0.11
C GLU A 35 12.83 -8.05 0.33
N ARG A 36 13.00 -6.75 0.59
CA ARG A 36 11.94 -5.81 1.03
C ARG A 36 11.89 -4.51 0.24
N GLY A 37 12.87 -4.31 -0.63
CA GLY A 37 13.00 -3.11 -1.45
C GLY A 37 12.40 -3.27 -2.84
N TYR A 38 11.81 -2.21 -3.37
CA TYR A 38 11.21 -2.16 -4.70
C TYR A 38 11.45 -0.80 -5.36
N ALA A 39 11.84 -0.81 -6.63
CA ALA A 39 11.76 0.35 -7.50
C ALA A 39 10.42 0.34 -8.23
N LEU A 40 9.63 1.40 -8.06
CA LEU A 40 8.31 1.56 -8.65
C LEU A 40 8.34 2.66 -9.70
N SER A 41 7.87 2.37 -10.91
CA SER A 41 7.73 3.36 -12.00
C SER A 41 6.31 3.91 -12.00
N LEU A 42 6.15 5.19 -11.70
CA LEU A 42 4.85 5.83 -11.43
C LEU A 42 4.03 6.10 -12.70
N GLY A 43 4.63 5.90 -13.87
CA GLY A 43 4.06 6.19 -15.18
C GLY A 43 4.71 7.39 -15.85
N ARG A 44 4.34 7.64 -17.11
CA ARG A 44 4.88 8.73 -17.90
C ARG A 44 4.06 10.01 -17.74
N PHE A 45 4.76 11.09 -17.46
CA PHE A 45 4.22 12.43 -17.33
C PHE A 45 4.95 13.34 -18.31
N GLY A 46 4.21 14.16 -19.06
CA GLY A 46 4.83 15.05 -20.02
C GLY A 46 3.97 16.25 -20.37
N ASN A 47 4.63 17.35 -20.71
CA ASN A 47 4.02 18.57 -21.21
C ASN A 47 5.04 19.37 -22.03
N PHE A 48 4.58 20.08 -23.06
CA PHE A 48 5.42 20.95 -23.91
C PHE A 48 6.74 20.32 -24.42
N GLY A 49 6.70 19.04 -24.83
CA GLY A 49 7.87 18.34 -25.39
C GLY A 49 8.87 17.82 -24.35
N PHE A 50 8.56 17.96 -23.06
CA PHE A 50 9.28 17.31 -21.97
C PHE A 50 8.49 16.09 -21.49
N GLU A 51 9.15 14.96 -21.30
CA GLU A 51 8.57 13.70 -20.82
C GLU A 51 9.48 13.10 -19.75
N VAL A 52 8.88 12.64 -18.65
CA VAL A 52 9.56 12.00 -17.54
C VAL A 52 8.76 10.77 -17.08
N GLU A 53 9.46 9.70 -16.71
CA GLU A 53 8.87 8.54 -16.04
C GLU A 53 9.51 8.41 -14.65
N PRO A 54 8.92 9.05 -13.61
CA PRO A 54 9.48 9.05 -12.28
C PRO A 54 9.55 7.64 -11.71
N LYS A 55 10.68 7.35 -11.07
CA LYS A 55 10.88 6.13 -10.29
C LYS A 55 11.09 6.49 -8.83
N ILE A 56 10.51 5.70 -7.95
CA ILE A 56 10.68 5.77 -6.50
C ILE A 56 11.23 4.45 -5.97
N GLY A 57 12.20 4.53 -5.06
CA GLY A 57 12.64 3.39 -4.27
C GLY A 57 11.80 3.31 -3.00
N LEU A 58 11.26 2.12 -2.72
CA LEU A 58 10.43 1.83 -1.56
C LEU A 58 11.05 0.69 -0.77
N GLU A 59 10.98 0.75 0.55
CA GLU A 59 11.32 -0.35 1.45
C GLU A 59 10.10 -0.67 2.33
N LEU A 60 9.63 -1.93 2.27
CA LEU A 60 8.60 -2.44 3.17
C LEU A 60 9.27 -2.89 4.47
N LEU A 61 9.07 -2.12 5.54
CA LEU A 61 9.69 -2.42 6.82
C LEU A 61 9.02 -3.64 7.48
N PRO A 62 9.77 -4.42 8.29
CA PRO A 62 9.17 -5.40 9.19
C PRO A 62 8.06 -4.75 10.01
N ARG A 63 7.00 -5.53 10.25
CA ARG A 63 5.96 -5.09 11.16
C ARG A 63 6.53 -4.80 12.54
N ASP A 64 6.03 -3.76 13.18
CA ASP A 64 6.33 -3.40 14.57
C ASP A 64 5.03 -3.17 15.33
N ASN A 65 4.75 -4.01 16.34
CA ASN A 65 3.52 -3.93 17.15
C ASN A 65 2.21 -3.82 16.33
N GLY A 66 2.13 -4.51 15.19
CA GLY A 66 0.97 -4.49 14.29
C GLY A 66 0.97 -3.31 13.30
N VAL A 67 1.98 -2.44 13.34
CA VAL A 67 2.23 -1.37 12.38
C VAL A 67 3.07 -1.92 11.23
N TYR A 68 2.61 -1.73 10.01
CA TYR A 68 3.36 -1.93 8.77
C TYR A 68 3.71 -0.58 8.19
N SER A 69 4.95 -0.40 7.74
CA SER A 69 5.42 0.88 7.22
C SER A 69 6.12 0.68 5.88
N ILE A 70 5.90 1.63 4.98
CA ILE A 70 6.63 1.76 3.72
C ILE A 70 7.33 3.11 3.76
N ILE A 71 8.63 3.10 3.47
CA ILE A 71 9.44 4.31 3.41
C ILE A 71 10.07 4.47 2.05
N THR A 72 10.42 5.71 1.71
CA THR A 72 11.22 6.01 0.54
C THR A 72 12.70 5.70 0.81
N VAL A 73 13.35 5.02 -0.14
CA VAL A 73 14.79 4.74 -0.12
C VAL A 73 15.47 5.21 -1.40
N PRO A 74 16.74 5.62 -1.36
CA PRO A 74 17.46 6.05 -2.55
C PRO A 74 17.59 4.94 -3.60
N LEU A 75 17.41 5.30 -4.87
CA LEU A 75 17.68 4.41 -6.01
C LEU A 75 19.14 4.54 -6.44
N ALA A 76 19.92 3.45 -6.34
CA ALA A 76 21.32 3.44 -6.73
C ALA A 76 21.55 3.69 -8.24
N GLN A 77 20.54 3.45 -9.07
CA GLN A 77 20.62 3.54 -10.54
C GLN A 77 19.70 4.65 -11.09
N ALA A 78 19.47 5.72 -10.33
CA ALA A 78 18.70 6.86 -10.83
C ALA A 78 19.43 7.49 -12.03
N ASP A 79 18.69 7.83 -13.09
CA ASP A 79 19.22 8.51 -14.27
C ASP A 79 19.76 9.89 -13.85
N PRO A 80 21.07 10.17 -14.01
CA PRO A 80 21.64 11.47 -13.67
C PRO A 80 20.97 12.63 -14.41
N ALA A 81 20.42 12.40 -15.61
CA ALA A 81 19.71 13.42 -16.38
C ALA A 81 18.37 13.81 -15.75
N LEU A 82 17.81 12.95 -14.90
CA LEU A 82 16.57 13.20 -14.16
C LEU A 82 16.83 13.68 -12.72
N ALA A 83 18.09 13.67 -12.27
CA ALA A 83 18.44 14.12 -10.93
C ALA A 83 18.07 15.61 -10.75
N GLY A 84 17.25 15.91 -9.74
CA GLY A 84 16.76 17.27 -9.45
C GLY A 84 15.64 17.76 -10.37
N VAL A 85 15.24 16.97 -11.36
CA VAL A 85 14.08 17.27 -12.23
C VAL A 85 12.78 16.91 -11.54
N TYR A 86 12.79 15.85 -10.74
CA TYR A 86 11.69 15.45 -9.89
C TYR A 86 12.21 14.96 -8.54
N ASP A 87 11.34 15.02 -7.55
CA ASP A 87 11.52 14.40 -6.25
C ASP A 87 10.23 13.68 -5.88
N VAL A 88 10.33 12.48 -5.34
CA VAL A 88 9.18 11.70 -4.90
C VAL A 88 9.44 11.26 -3.47
N ASP A 89 8.56 11.71 -2.57
CA ASP A 89 8.53 11.26 -1.19
C ASP A 89 7.22 10.51 -0.94
N PHE A 90 7.34 9.23 -0.61
CA PHE A 90 6.24 8.37 -0.22
C PHE A 90 6.54 7.74 1.13
N ASN A 91 5.62 7.95 2.07
CA ASN A 91 5.60 7.29 3.36
C ASN A 91 4.18 6.81 3.63
N ALA A 92 4.04 5.55 4.03
CA ALA A 92 2.75 4.97 4.38
C ALA A 92 2.87 4.14 5.65
N SER A 93 1.79 4.13 6.43
CA SER A 93 1.66 3.32 7.63
C SER A 93 0.29 2.67 7.67
N LEU A 94 0.24 1.40 8.07
CA LEU A 94 -0.97 0.62 8.26
C LEU A 94 -0.92 -0.03 9.64
N GLN A 95 -1.91 0.25 10.48
CA GLN A 95 -2.12 -0.45 11.74
C GLN A 95 -3.12 -1.58 11.53
N LEU A 96 -2.76 -2.80 11.94
CA LEU A 96 -3.67 -3.94 11.95
C LEU A 96 -4.31 -4.10 13.32
N ASP A 97 -5.59 -3.75 13.41
CA ASP A 97 -6.39 -3.88 14.62
C ASP A 97 -7.42 -5.01 14.48
N GLU A 98 -7.52 -5.87 15.50
CA GLU A 98 -8.54 -6.91 15.55
C GLU A 98 -9.86 -6.32 16.04
N ALA A 99 -10.91 -6.41 15.23
CA ALA A 99 -12.24 -6.02 15.64
C ALA A 99 -12.73 -7.01 16.71
N GLY A 100 -13.00 -6.51 17.93
CA GLY A 100 -13.71 -7.28 18.94
C GLY A 100 -15.13 -7.66 18.45
N PRO A 101 -15.80 -8.63 19.12
CA PRO A 101 -17.10 -9.17 18.69
C PRO A 101 -18.21 -8.10 18.54
N GLU A 102 -18.05 -6.95 19.18
CA GLU A 102 -18.99 -5.83 19.17
C GLU A 102 -18.88 -4.93 17.91
N ARG A 103 -17.81 -5.03 17.11
CA ARG A 103 -17.55 -4.10 15.98
C ARG A 103 -18.00 -4.61 14.61
N SER A 104 -18.46 -5.85 14.52
CA SER A 104 -19.08 -6.43 13.32
C SER A 104 -20.59 -6.41 13.44
N HIS A 105 -21.20 -5.22 13.56
CA HIS A 105 -22.65 -5.09 13.52
C HIS A 105 -23.11 -5.01 12.06
N GLU A 106 -23.22 -6.15 11.38
CA GLU A 106 -24.11 -6.24 10.23
C GLU A 106 -25.52 -6.02 10.77
N LEU A 107 -26.15 -4.88 10.45
CA LEU A 107 -27.55 -4.63 10.81
C LEU A 107 -28.37 -5.82 10.30
N SER A 108 -29.03 -6.53 11.20
CA SER A 108 -29.90 -7.63 10.80
C SER A 108 -31.06 -7.08 9.97
N ARG A 109 -31.72 -7.91 9.15
CA ARG A 109 -32.96 -7.48 8.44
C ARG A 109 -34.00 -6.92 9.42
N GLU A 110 -34.06 -7.45 10.63
CA GLU A 110 -34.97 -6.97 11.68
C GLU A 110 -34.58 -5.57 12.20
N ASP A 111 -33.28 -5.27 12.29
CA ASP A 111 -32.81 -3.93 12.67
C ASP A 111 -33.09 -2.90 11.56
N VAL A 112 -32.95 -3.31 10.30
CA VAL A 112 -33.30 -2.48 9.13
C VAL A 112 -34.81 -2.23 9.08
N ASP A 113 -35.63 -3.27 9.28
CA ASP A 113 -37.09 -3.15 9.28
C ASP A 113 -37.58 -2.27 10.44
N ARG A 114 -36.96 -2.33 11.62
CA ARG A 114 -37.24 -1.41 12.75
C ARG A 114 -36.88 0.04 12.42
N LEU A 115 -35.77 0.27 11.72
CA LEU A 115 -35.36 1.63 11.33
C LEU A 115 -36.35 2.24 10.33
N MET A 116 -36.87 1.43 9.41
CA MET A 116 -37.81 1.84 8.37
C MET A 116 -39.25 2.00 8.88
N ALA A 117 -39.60 1.42 10.02
CA ALA A 117 -40.92 1.55 10.65
C ALA A 117 -41.12 2.89 11.42
N HIS A 118 -40.06 3.70 11.56
CA HIS A 118 -40.09 5.00 12.24
C HIS A 118 -39.93 6.21 11.31
N THR A 119 -39.99 5.99 9.99
CA THR A 119 -40.09 7.04 8.96
C THR A 119 -41.50 7.07 8.39
#